data_AF-A0A5C5W8S1-F1
#
_entry.id   AF-A0A5C5W8S1-F1
#
_cell.length_a   1.000
_cell.length_b   1.000
_cell.length_c   1.000
_cell.angle_alpha   90.00
_cell.angle_beta   90.00
_cell.angle_gamma   90.00
#
_symmetry.space_group_name_H-M   'P 1'
#
loop_
_entity.id
_entity.type
_entity.pdbx_description
1 polymer ?
#
loop_
_entity_poly.entity_id
_entity_poly.type
_entity_poly.pdbx_seq_one_letter_code
_entity_poly.pdbx_strand_id
1 'polypeptide(L)'
;MARDGLTYEGVCQQTGLDARTLRGILHAAKKPHAKTLKRLAEGLGVSADDLFAGDAEAAVAEFDLASNPAIEAAVEAHESLFEDWTPHDFGELASRVGVGGPMTEVGVVLTAQQMNANRSTLDKARTILESDQAELLRGMIEALYVKATLNR
;
A
#
# COMPACT_ATOMS: atom_id res chain seq x y z
N MET A 1 7.22 2.36 -0.93
CA MET A 1 6.80 1.28 -1.86
C MET A 1 5.42 1.54 -2.43
N ALA A 2 4.37 1.54 -1.60
CA ALA A 2 3.02 1.90 -2.06
C ALA A 2 2.92 3.38 -2.48
N ARG A 3 3.58 4.28 -1.74
CA ARG A 3 3.58 5.74 -1.98
C ARG A 3 4.22 6.21 -3.29
N ASP A 4 5.22 5.48 -3.79
CA ASP A 4 6.02 5.90 -4.95
C ASP A 4 5.85 4.99 -6.18
N GLY A 5 4.91 4.02 -6.13
CA GLY A 5 4.76 3.00 -7.18
C GLY A 5 5.99 2.12 -7.38
N LEU A 6 6.94 2.13 -6.43
CA LEU A 6 8.23 1.46 -6.57
C LEU A 6 8.09 -0.04 -6.40
N THR A 7 8.52 -0.76 -7.43
CA THR A 7 8.71 -2.21 -7.33
C THR A 7 9.82 -2.53 -6.34
N TYR A 8 9.79 -3.76 -5.81
CA TYR A 8 10.81 -4.26 -4.89
C TYR A 8 12.25 -4.05 -5.39
N GLU A 9 12.45 -4.25 -6.69
CA GLU A 9 13.72 -4.04 -7.38
C GLU A 9 14.08 -2.55 -7.49
N GLY A 10 13.09 -1.70 -7.78
CA GLY A 10 13.27 -0.24 -7.79
C GLY A 10 13.73 0.32 -6.45
N VAL A 11 13.21 -0.21 -5.33
CA VAL A 11 13.68 0.17 -3.99
C VAL A 11 15.11 -0.31 -3.73
N CYS A 12 15.46 -1.54 -4.11
CA CYS A 12 16.83 -2.02 -3.98
C CYS A 12 17.81 -1.15 -4.78
N GLN A 13 17.42 -0.75 -5.99
CA GLN A 13 18.24 0.07 -6.87
C GLN A 13 18.42 1.50 -6.35
N GLN A 14 17.36 2.13 -5.85
CA GLN A 14 17.41 3.50 -5.33
C GLN A 14 18.12 3.61 -3.97
N THR A 15 18.01 2.58 -3.13
CA THR A 15 18.62 2.59 -1.77
C THR A 15 20.01 1.93 -1.74
N GLY A 16 20.35 1.20 -2.80
CA GLY A 16 21.53 0.34 -2.86
C GLY A 16 21.53 -0.77 -1.81
N LEU A 17 20.38 -1.08 -1.23
CA LEU A 17 20.20 -2.20 -0.32
C LEU A 17 19.98 -3.48 -1.11
N ASP A 18 20.56 -4.59 -0.65
CA ASP A 18 20.33 -5.87 -1.28
C ASP A 18 18.91 -6.41 -0.97
N ALA A 19 18.43 -7.26 -1.87
CA ALA A 19 17.10 -7.85 -1.81
C ALA A 19 16.85 -8.69 -0.54
N ARG A 20 17.87 -9.23 0.12
CA ARG A 20 17.72 -9.99 1.37
C ARG A 20 17.53 -9.04 2.55
N THR A 21 18.27 -7.95 2.59
CA THR A 21 18.19 -6.91 3.61
C THR A 21 16.83 -6.21 3.57
N LEU A 22 16.35 -5.83 2.38
CA LEU A 22 15.02 -5.24 2.22
C LEU A 22 13.90 -6.20 2.68
N ARG A 23 14.04 -7.50 2.41
CA ARG A 23 13.08 -8.54 2.84
C ARG A 23 13.02 -8.66 4.35
N GLY A 24 14.18 -8.64 5.01
CA GLY A 24 14.27 -8.70 6.46
C GLY A 24 13.64 -7.49 7.17
N ILE A 25 13.67 -6.32 6.53
CA ILE A 25 13.03 -5.10 7.02
C ILE A 25 11.51 -5.17 6.85
N LEU A 26 11.03 -5.53 5.65
CA LEU A 26 9.59 -5.58 5.35
C LEU A 26 8.83 -6.63 6.16
N HIS A 27 9.46 -7.76 6.50
CA HIS A 27 8.84 -8.78 7.36
C HIS A 27 9.10 -8.55 8.86
N ALA A 28 9.69 -7.41 9.25
CA ALA A 28 10.11 -7.11 10.61
C ALA A 28 10.95 -8.22 11.29
N ALA A 29 11.60 -9.09 10.49
CA ALA A 29 12.28 -10.28 10.97
C ALA A 29 13.58 -9.94 11.73
N LYS A 30 14.11 -8.74 11.55
CA LYS A 30 15.26 -8.18 12.30
C LYS A 30 15.11 -6.68 12.47
N LYS A 31 15.59 -6.15 13.61
CA LYS A 31 15.72 -4.70 13.83
C LYS A 31 16.91 -4.19 13.00
N PRO A 32 16.69 -3.42 11.91
CA PRO A 32 17.80 -2.92 11.10
C PRO A 32 18.65 -1.91 11.89
N HIS A 33 19.95 -1.88 11.61
CA HIS A 33 20.83 -0.87 12.20
C HIS A 33 20.50 0.53 11.67
N ALA A 34 20.76 1.55 12.49
CA ALA A 34 20.54 2.97 12.15
C ALA A 34 21.16 3.39 10.80
N LYS A 35 22.32 2.81 10.44
CA LYS A 35 22.96 3.05 9.14
C LYS A 35 22.15 2.51 7.95
N THR A 36 21.48 1.37 8.11
CA THR A 36 20.62 0.77 7.08
C THR A 36 19.34 1.59 6.90
N LEU A 37 18.77 2.07 8.01
CA LEU A 37 17.61 2.94 8.01
C LEU A 37 17.90 4.29 7.36
N LYS A 38 19.06 4.88 7.65
CA LYS A 38 19.51 6.13 7.01
C LYS A 38 19.63 5.98 5.49
N ARG A 39 20.23 4.89 5.01
CA ARG A 39 20.33 4.60 3.56
C ARG A 39 18.98 4.35 2.90
N LEU A 40 18.06 3.73 3.63
CA LEU A 40 16.69 3.51 3.16
C LEU A 40 15.94 4.85 3.02
N ALA A 41 16.03 5.71 4.04
CA ALA A 41 15.42 7.04 4.03
C ALA A 41 16.02 7.93 2.93
N GLU A 42 17.34 7.99 2.82
CA GLU A 42 18.06 8.72 1.76
C GLU A 42 17.69 8.23 0.36
N GLY A 43 17.63 6.91 0.16
CA GLY A 43 17.28 6.32 -1.13
C GLY A 43 15.81 6.50 -1.53
N LEU A 44 14.92 6.70 -0.54
CA LEU A 44 13.50 6.98 -0.76
C LEU A 44 13.20 8.49 -0.73
N GLY A 45 14.19 9.35 -0.49
CA GLY A 45 14.01 10.80 -0.42
C GLY A 45 13.17 11.28 0.77
N VAL A 46 13.06 10.48 1.84
CA VAL A 46 12.29 10.82 3.05
C VAL A 46 13.22 11.01 4.25
N SER A 47 12.76 11.69 5.31
CA SER A 47 13.55 11.79 6.54
C SER A 47 13.51 10.47 7.32
N ALA A 48 14.49 10.26 8.20
CA ALA A 48 14.48 9.08 9.07
C ALA A 48 13.27 9.09 10.01
N ASP A 49 12.83 10.27 10.45
CA ASP A 49 11.67 10.43 11.33
C ASP A 49 10.35 10.11 10.57
N ASP A 50 10.23 10.47 9.28
CA ASP A 50 9.09 10.07 8.43
C ASP A 50 9.00 8.56 8.21
N LEU A 51 10.14 7.86 8.32
CA LEU A 51 10.21 6.40 8.24
C LEU A 51 9.65 5.73 9.51
N PHE A 52 9.51 6.47 10.61
CA PHE A 52 9.09 6.00 11.94
C PHE A 52 7.79 6.65 12.47
N ALA A 53 7.38 7.79 11.92
CA ALA A 53 6.07 8.36 12.14
C ALA A 53 5.04 7.39 11.55
N GLY A 54 4.46 6.56 12.41
CA GLY A 54 3.47 5.57 12.00
C GLY A 54 2.25 6.22 11.33
N ASP A 55 1.46 5.36 10.68
CA ASP A 55 0.38 5.68 9.74
C ASP A 55 -0.66 6.72 10.22
N ALA A 56 -0.77 7.02 11.51
CA ALA A 56 -1.84 7.87 12.05
C ALA A 56 -1.59 9.38 11.87
N GLU A 57 -0.39 9.89 12.19
CA GLU A 57 -0.10 11.33 12.08
C GLU A 57 0.17 11.75 10.64
N ALA A 58 0.78 10.87 9.83
CA ALA A 58 0.95 11.07 8.40
C ALA A 58 -0.40 11.06 7.65
N ALA A 59 -1.32 10.15 7.99
CA ALA A 59 -2.65 10.13 7.37
C ALA A 59 -3.49 11.36 7.71
N VAL A 60 -3.38 11.90 8.94
CA VAL A 60 -4.10 13.12 9.34
C VAL A 60 -3.51 14.36 8.65
N ALA A 61 -2.18 14.50 8.61
CA ALA A 61 -1.54 15.63 7.94
C ALA A 61 -1.70 15.58 6.41
N GLU A 62 -1.74 14.39 5.81
CA GLU A 62 -2.00 14.20 4.38
C GLU A 62 -3.47 14.42 4.04
N PHE A 63 -4.42 14.07 4.93
CA PHE A 63 -5.85 14.38 4.78
C PHE A 63 -6.10 15.90 4.79
N ASP A 64 -5.47 16.66 5.69
CA ASP A 64 -5.58 18.13 5.72
C ASP A 64 -4.93 18.80 4.50
N LEU A 65 -4.00 18.12 3.80
CA LEU A 65 -3.44 18.54 2.51
C LEU A 65 -4.25 18.02 1.30
N ALA A 66 -5.12 17.02 1.49
CA ALA A 66 -5.85 16.26 0.47
C ALA A 66 -7.35 16.56 0.42
N SER A 67 -7.75 17.82 0.62
CA SER A 67 -8.99 18.34 0.02
C SER A 67 -8.81 18.39 -1.50
N ASN A 68 -8.80 17.22 -2.15
CA ASN A 68 -8.68 17.11 -3.59
C ASN A 68 -10.09 17.18 -4.19
N PRO A 69 -10.41 18.19 -5.03
CA PRO A 69 -11.75 18.36 -5.58
C PRO A 69 -12.28 17.13 -6.33
N ALA A 70 -11.40 16.29 -6.88
CA ALA A 70 -11.81 15.05 -7.53
C ALA A 70 -12.22 13.93 -6.56
N ILE A 71 -11.67 13.90 -5.34
CA ILE A 71 -12.13 12.99 -4.28
C ILE A 71 -13.46 13.50 -3.73
N GLU A 72 -13.57 14.80 -3.44
CA GLU A 72 -14.81 15.39 -2.95
C GLU A 72 -15.97 15.14 -3.93
N ALA A 73 -15.75 15.41 -5.23
CA ALA A 73 -16.73 15.13 -6.27
C ALA A 73 -17.11 13.64 -6.35
N ALA A 74 -16.14 12.73 -6.21
CA ALA A 74 -16.42 11.30 -6.23
C ALA A 74 -17.18 10.82 -4.99
N VAL A 75 -16.89 11.37 -3.81
CA VAL A 75 -17.61 11.06 -2.57
C VAL A 75 -19.05 11.58 -2.65
N GLU A 76 -19.25 12.79 -3.16
CA GLU A 76 -20.60 13.35 -3.37
C GLU A 76 -21.40 12.53 -4.40
N ALA A 77 -20.79 12.13 -5.51
CA ALA A 77 -21.46 11.37 -6.56
C ALA A 77 -21.69 9.89 -6.22
N HIS A 78 -20.86 9.30 -5.35
CA HIS A 78 -20.82 7.87 -5.08
C HIS A 78 -20.66 7.54 -3.58
N GLU A 79 -21.42 8.20 -2.71
CA GLU A 79 -21.32 8.08 -1.24
C GLU A 79 -21.24 6.62 -0.74
N SER A 80 -22.07 5.73 -1.27
CA SER A 80 -22.10 4.31 -0.89
C SER A 80 -20.79 3.55 -1.15
N LEU A 81 -19.92 4.05 -2.03
CA LEU A 81 -18.61 3.45 -2.29
C LEU A 81 -17.62 3.71 -1.14
N PHE A 82 -17.87 4.76 -0.35
CA PHE A 82 -16.98 5.28 0.68
C PHE A 82 -17.54 5.14 2.10
N GLU A 83 -18.71 4.50 2.27
CA GLU A 83 -19.44 4.41 3.55
C GLU A 83 -18.58 3.89 4.72
N ASP A 84 -17.75 2.87 4.46
CA ASP A 84 -16.86 2.24 5.46
C ASP A 84 -15.41 2.73 5.36
N TRP A 85 -15.18 3.93 4.84
CA TRP A 85 -13.82 4.47 4.66
C TRP A 85 -13.37 5.28 5.88
N THR A 86 -12.15 4.98 6.30
CA THR A 86 -11.43 5.72 7.35
C THR A 86 -10.55 6.79 6.72
N PRO A 87 -10.06 7.78 7.50
CA PRO A 87 -9.07 8.75 7.01
C PRO A 87 -7.84 8.10 6.37
N HIS A 88 -7.43 6.94 6.87
CA HIS A 88 -6.33 6.16 6.30
C HIS A 88 -6.64 5.68 4.87
N ASP A 89 -7.87 5.22 4.61
CA ASP A 89 -8.28 4.77 3.27
C ASP A 89 -8.26 5.92 2.25
N PHE A 90 -8.66 7.12 2.69
CA PHE A 90 -8.56 8.32 1.86
C PHE A 90 -7.11 8.73 1.60
N GLY A 91 -6.22 8.61 2.59
CA GLY A 91 -4.78 8.81 2.40
C GLY A 91 -4.18 7.81 1.40
N GLU A 92 -4.55 6.53 1.49
CA GLU A 92 -4.12 5.49 0.55
C GLU A 92 -4.63 5.77 -0.88
N LEU A 93 -5.88 6.20 -1.03
CA LEU A 93 -6.46 6.61 -2.32
C LEU A 93 -5.72 7.81 -2.92
N ALA A 94 -5.48 8.86 -2.12
CA ALA A 94 -4.75 10.05 -2.56
C ALA A 94 -3.33 9.69 -3.02
N SER A 95 -2.65 8.81 -2.28
CA SER A 95 -1.33 8.30 -2.63
C SER A 95 -1.32 7.51 -3.94
N ARG A 96 -2.36 6.73 -4.24
CA ARG A 96 -2.44 5.91 -5.47
C ARG A 96 -2.79 6.72 -6.72
N VAL A 97 -3.65 7.71 -6.58
CA VAL A 97 -4.13 8.50 -7.74
C VAL A 97 -3.16 9.64 -8.08
N GLY A 98 -2.30 10.06 -7.15
CA GLY A 98 -1.28 11.09 -7.37
C GLY A 98 -0.08 10.67 -8.23
N VAL A 99 0.06 9.38 -8.58
CA VAL A 99 1.21 8.84 -9.32
C VAL A 99 0.76 8.37 -10.71
N GLY A 100 0.65 9.29 -11.68
CA GLY A 100 0.56 8.89 -13.11
C GLY A 100 -0.33 9.68 -14.06
N GLY A 101 -0.96 10.79 -13.65
CA GLY A 101 -1.76 11.61 -14.55
C GLY A 101 -2.65 12.62 -13.81
N PRO A 102 -3.45 13.43 -14.52
CA PRO A 102 -4.41 14.32 -13.87
C PRO A 102 -5.43 13.46 -13.12
N MET A 103 -5.54 13.75 -11.82
CA MET A 103 -6.51 13.13 -10.94
C MET A 103 -7.92 13.44 -11.43
N THR A 104 -8.65 12.40 -11.87
CA THR A 104 -10.02 12.53 -12.38
C THR A 104 -10.97 11.77 -11.46
N GLU A 105 -12.21 12.23 -11.38
CA GLU A 105 -13.29 11.56 -10.64
C GLU A 105 -13.41 10.07 -11.04
N VAL A 106 -13.34 9.79 -12.35
CA VAL A 106 -13.35 8.41 -12.89
C VAL A 106 -12.17 7.59 -12.36
N GLY A 107 -10.97 8.16 -12.31
CA GLY A 107 -9.78 7.48 -11.77
C GLY A 107 -9.88 7.22 -10.26
N VAL A 108 -10.49 8.15 -9.52
CA VAL A 108 -10.79 7.99 -8.09
C VAL A 108 -11.76 6.84 -7.87
N VAL A 109 -12.88 6.82 -8.58
CA VAL A 109 -13.91 5.78 -8.46
C VAL A 109 -13.35 4.40 -8.79
N LEU A 110 -12.60 4.25 -9.89
CA LEU A 110 -12.00 2.97 -10.26
C LEU A 110 -11.01 2.47 -9.21
N THR A 111 -10.21 3.38 -8.65
CA THR A 111 -9.23 3.04 -7.61
C THR A 111 -9.93 2.63 -6.32
N ALA A 112 -10.96 3.37 -5.90
CA ALA A 112 -11.78 3.06 -4.74
C ALA A 112 -12.50 1.70 -4.88
N GLN A 113 -13.05 1.39 -6.05
CA GLN A 113 -13.62 0.08 -6.36
C GLN A 113 -12.60 -1.05 -6.21
N GLN A 114 -11.38 -0.85 -6.72
CA GLN A 114 -10.31 -1.84 -6.58
C GLN A 114 -9.89 -2.03 -5.12
N MET A 115 -9.82 -0.95 -4.34
CA MET A 115 -9.52 -1.00 -2.90
C MET A 115 -10.58 -1.79 -2.14
N ASN A 116 -11.86 -1.52 -2.38
CA ASN A 116 -12.97 -2.24 -1.77
C ASN A 116 -12.98 -3.72 -2.18
N ALA A 117 -12.70 -4.04 -3.45
CA ALA A 117 -12.61 -5.41 -3.93
C ALA A 117 -11.46 -6.18 -3.24
N ASN A 118 -10.30 -5.54 -3.05
CA ASN A 118 -9.17 -6.13 -2.34
C ASN A 118 -9.51 -6.38 -0.87
N ARG A 119 -10.11 -5.39 -0.18
CA ARG A 119 -10.55 -5.52 1.22
C ARG A 119 -11.52 -6.70 1.39
N SER A 120 -12.56 -6.74 0.56
CA SER A 120 -13.53 -7.85 0.55
C SER A 120 -12.88 -9.21 0.30
N THR A 121 -11.87 -9.27 -0.57
CA THR A 121 -11.12 -10.51 -0.84
C THR A 121 -10.31 -10.96 0.37
N LEU A 122 -9.65 -10.03 1.06
CA LEU A 122 -8.87 -10.31 2.27
C LEU A 122 -9.77 -10.77 3.43
N ASP A 123 -10.95 -10.18 3.60
CA ASP A 123 -11.90 -10.59 4.63
C ASP A 123 -12.44 -12.01 4.39
N LYS A 124 -12.77 -12.32 3.13
CA LYS A 124 -13.15 -13.69 2.73
C LYS A 124 -12.00 -14.68 2.98
N ALA A 125 -10.77 -14.29 2.62
CA ALA A 125 -9.60 -15.12 2.86
C ALA A 125 -9.39 -15.37 4.36
N ARG A 126 -9.55 -14.35 5.22
CA ARG A 126 -9.47 -14.51 6.68
C ARG A 126 -10.49 -15.53 7.19
N THR A 127 -11.74 -15.40 6.75
CA THR A 127 -12.81 -16.34 7.12
C THR A 127 -12.49 -17.77 6.68
N ILE A 128 -11.93 -17.96 5.49
CA ILE A 128 -11.55 -19.28 4.98
C ILE A 128 -10.34 -19.86 5.75
N LEU A 129 -9.41 -19.02 6.19
CA LEU A 129 -8.26 -19.47 6.99
C LEU A 129 -8.66 -19.96 8.40
N GLU A 130 -9.84 -19.57 8.87
CA GLU A 130 -10.43 -20.05 10.13
C GLU A 130 -11.27 -21.33 9.97
N SER A 131 -11.38 -21.86 8.74
CA SER A 131 -12.16 -23.06 8.43
C SER A 131 -11.28 -24.27 8.07
N ASP A 132 -11.93 -25.41 7.80
CA ASP A 132 -11.28 -26.62 7.31
C ASP A 132 -10.70 -26.49 5.89
N GLN A 133 -11.04 -25.42 5.16
CA GLN A 133 -10.52 -25.11 3.82
C GLN A 133 -9.21 -24.32 3.84
N ALA A 134 -8.65 -24.02 5.02
CA ALA A 134 -7.46 -23.18 5.15
C ALA A 134 -6.27 -23.68 4.32
N GLU A 135 -5.99 -24.99 4.34
CA GLU A 135 -4.85 -25.57 3.61
C GLU A 135 -5.02 -25.48 2.09
N LEU A 136 -6.25 -25.62 1.59
CA LEU A 136 -6.55 -25.43 0.17
C LEU A 136 -6.27 -23.98 -0.25
N LEU A 137 -6.72 -23.00 0.52
CA LEU A 137 -6.47 -21.59 0.25
C LEU A 137 -4.97 -21.26 0.27
N ARG A 138 -4.23 -21.78 1.27
CA ARG A 138 -2.77 -21.60 1.35
C ARG A 138 -2.07 -22.14 0.09
N GLY A 139 -2.44 -23.34 -0.36
CA GLY A 139 -1.90 -23.94 -1.57
C GLY A 139 -2.20 -23.12 -2.84
N MET A 140 -3.42 -22.59 -2.96
CA MET A 140 -3.81 -21.72 -4.08
C MET A 140 -3.02 -20.41 -4.10
N ILE A 141 -2.87 -19.75 -2.95
CA ILE A 141 -2.10 -18.51 -2.83
C ILE A 141 -0.63 -18.77 -3.18
N GLU A 142 -0.03 -19.85 -2.69
CA GLU A 142 1.35 -20.20 -3.00
C GLU A 142 1.57 -20.43 -4.50
N ALA A 143 0.68 -21.19 -5.15
CA ALA A 143 0.77 -21.43 -6.59
C ALA A 143 0.67 -20.14 -7.41
N LEU A 144 -0.24 -19.23 -7.04
CA LEU A 144 -0.38 -17.92 -7.67
C LEU A 144 0.83 -17.02 -7.41
N TYR A 145 1.35 -17.01 -6.19
CA TYR A 145 2.51 -16.23 -5.79
C TYR A 145 3.76 -16.65 -6.56
N VAL A 146 4.02 -17.95 -6.66
CA VAL A 146 5.10 -18.52 -7.47
C VAL A 146 4.96 -18.09 -8.93
N LYS A 147 3.77 -18.22 -9.53
CA LYS A 147 3.56 -17.80 -10.93
C LYS A 147 3.80 -16.30 -11.14
N ALA A 148 3.31 -15.45 -10.24
CA ALA A 148 3.47 -14.01 -10.32
C ALA A 148 4.92 -13.53 -10.16
N THR A 149 5.75 -14.34 -9.48
CA THR A 149 7.16 -14.01 -9.21
C THR A 149 8.16 -14.71 -10.13
N LEU A 150 7.80 -15.85 -10.74
CA LEU A 150 8.65 -16.61 -11.66
C LEU A 150 8.45 -16.29 -13.14
N ASN A 151 7.25 -15.84 -13.56
CA ASN A 151 7.07 -15.34 -14.93
C ASN A 151 7.57 -13.89 -15.01
N ARG A 152 8.89 -13.73 -15.08
CA ARG A 152 9.60 -12.56 -15.60
C ARG A 152 10.66 -13.02 -16.59
#